data_AF-A0A7C1CE53-F1
#
_entry.id   AF-A0A7C1CE53-F1
#
_cell.length_a   1.000
_cell.length_b   1.000
_cell.length_c   1.000
_cell.angle_alpha   90.00
_cell.angle_beta   90.00
_cell.angle_gamma   90.00
#
_symmetry.space_group_name_H-M   'P 1'
#
loop_
_entity.id
_entity.type
_entity.pdbx_description
1 polymer ?
#
loop_
_entity_poly.entity_id
_entity_poly.type
_entity_poly.pdbx_seq_one_letter_code
_entity_poly.pdbx_strand_id
1 'polypeptide(L)'
;MPKPETVGAIIALITEDRDDFDAETIKGVIESTYELTSETRRVAVDLSAIKSILEDFISQGYVQKTGDKYLVTTQGRQAFKDMWKSLDPVTEAYFAGAYMYFEAKQKEAENKQHNTRNSHRKKGQRQHRAGKKAHPSSKQ
;
A
#
# COMPACT_ATOMS: atom_id res chain seq x y z
N MET A 1 20.46 -3.57 -0.80
CA MET A 1 19.41 -4.38 -0.17
C MET A 1 18.93 -3.66 1.10
N PRO A 2 17.62 -3.63 1.38
CA PRO A 2 17.11 -3.09 2.64
C PRO A 2 17.66 -3.90 3.82
N LYS A 3 17.88 -3.25 4.95
CA LYS A 3 18.36 -3.94 6.15
C LYS A 3 17.19 -4.54 6.94
N PRO A 4 17.40 -5.63 7.70
CA PRO A 4 16.36 -6.19 8.57
C PRO A 4 15.76 -5.15 9.52
N GLU A 5 16.57 -4.27 10.09
CA GLU A 5 16.11 -3.22 11.01
C GLU A 5 15.15 -2.24 10.32
N THR A 6 15.42 -1.90 9.06
CA THR A 6 14.52 -1.07 8.23
C THR A 6 13.19 -1.76 7.99
N VAL A 7 13.21 -3.05 7.63
CA VAL A 7 11.99 -3.82 7.37
C VAL A 7 11.19 -4.00 8.66
N GLY A 8 11.85 -4.35 9.76
CA GLY A 8 11.21 -4.49 11.07
C GLY A 8 10.60 -3.19 11.57
N ALA A 9 11.31 -2.07 11.44
CA ALA A 9 10.79 -0.74 11.75
C ALA A 9 9.52 -0.41 10.96
N ILE A 10 9.52 -0.64 9.64
CA ILE A 10 8.34 -0.41 8.80
C ILE A 10 7.18 -1.33 9.21
N ILE A 11 7.45 -2.59 9.56
CA ILE A 11 6.41 -3.50 10.07
C ILE A 11 5.83 -2.96 11.39
N ALA A 12 6.66 -2.48 12.32
CA ALA A 12 6.18 -1.87 13.56
C ALA A 12 5.20 -0.73 13.28
N LEU A 13 5.55 0.15 12.35
CA LEU A 13 4.73 1.29 11.94
C LEU A 13 3.41 0.87 11.29
N ILE A 14 3.42 -0.07 10.36
CA ILE A 14 2.21 -0.56 9.67
C ILE A 14 1.26 -1.23 10.67
N THR A 15 1.81 -1.94 11.66
CA THR A 15 1.04 -2.80 12.56
C THR A 15 0.67 -2.16 13.89
N GLU A 16 0.79 -0.83 14.01
CA GLU A 16 0.19 -0.09 15.12
C GLU A 16 -1.34 -0.21 15.11
N ASP A 17 -1.95 -0.17 13.91
CA ASP A 17 -3.41 -0.20 13.72
C ASP A 17 -3.92 -1.44 12.98
N ARG A 18 -3.02 -2.32 12.53
CA ARG A 18 -3.34 -3.52 11.75
C ARG A 18 -2.55 -4.72 12.24
N ASP A 19 -3.12 -5.91 12.06
CA ASP A 19 -2.45 -7.16 12.47
C ASP A 19 -1.71 -7.83 11.30
N ASP A 20 -2.07 -7.49 10.07
CA ASP A 20 -1.55 -8.08 8.85
C ASP A 20 -0.89 -7.06 7.91
N PHE A 21 0.09 -7.54 7.13
CA PHE A 21 0.76 -6.76 6.09
C PHE A 21 1.22 -7.67 4.95
N ASP A 22 1.63 -7.07 3.83
CA ASP A 22 2.24 -7.76 2.71
C ASP A 22 3.59 -7.13 2.32
N ALA A 23 4.39 -7.89 1.57
CA ALA A 23 5.73 -7.44 1.15
C ALA A 23 5.69 -6.24 0.19
N GLU A 24 4.60 -6.09 -0.56
CA GLU A 24 4.39 -4.94 -1.47
C GLU A 24 4.16 -3.64 -0.69
N THR A 25 3.47 -3.72 0.45
CA THR A 25 3.25 -2.58 1.35
C THR A 25 4.59 -2.10 1.91
N ILE A 26 5.42 -3.03 2.41
CA ILE A 26 6.78 -2.68 2.89
C ILE A 26 7.58 -2.03 1.76
N LYS A 27 7.58 -2.63 0.57
CA LYS A 27 8.25 -2.10 -0.62
C LYS A 27 7.78 -0.67 -0.93
N GLY A 28 6.47 -0.45 -0.96
CA GLY A 28 5.87 0.84 -1.25
C GLY A 28 6.22 1.93 -0.23
N VAL A 29 6.35 1.58 1.05
CA VAL A 29 6.83 2.52 2.09
C VAL A 29 8.29 2.87 1.84
N ILE A 30 9.17 1.90 1.60
CA ILE A 30 10.60 2.16 1.33
C ILE A 30 10.76 3.03 0.07
N GLU A 31 10.03 2.73 -1.00
CA GLU A 31 10.05 3.53 -2.23
C GLU A 31 9.53 4.96 -1.99
N SER A 32 8.49 5.11 -1.17
CA SER A 32 7.96 6.41 -0.76
C SER A 32 8.98 7.20 0.08
N THR A 33 9.80 6.52 0.88
CA THR A 33 10.89 7.17 1.61
C THR A 33 11.92 7.77 0.66
N TYR A 34 12.35 7.02 -0.36
CA TYR A 34 13.28 7.52 -1.38
C TYR A 34 12.71 8.70 -2.17
N GLU A 35 11.41 8.68 -2.46
CA GLU A 35 10.74 9.81 -3.11
C GLU A 35 10.75 11.08 -2.24
N LEU A 36 10.50 10.95 -0.93
CA LEU A 36 10.47 12.07 0.00
C LEU A 36 11.86 12.63 0.33
N THR A 37 12.90 11.80 0.34
CA THR A 37 14.27 12.24 0.59
C THR A 37 14.91 12.93 -0.61
N SER A 38 14.17 13.13 -1.71
CA SER A 38 14.59 13.85 -2.93
C SER A 38 15.83 13.27 -3.63
N GLU A 39 16.16 12.01 -3.36
CA GLU A 39 17.09 11.28 -4.21
C GLU A 39 16.41 11.06 -5.57
N THR A 40 16.83 11.83 -6.57
CA THR A 40 16.41 11.76 -7.99
C THR A 40 16.61 10.39 -8.65
N ARG A 41 17.06 9.39 -7.89
CA ARG A 41 17.14 7.99 -8.29
C ARG A 41 15.89 7.29 -7.79
N ARG A 42 15.03 6.86 -8.71
CA ARG A 42 14.06 5.79 -8.41
C ARG A 42 14.84 4.56 -8.01
N VAL A 43 15.03 4.35 -6.71
CA VAL A 43 15.58 3.11 -6.19
C VAL A 43 14.45 2.09 -6.25
N ALA A 44 14.47 1.25 -7.29
CA ALA A 44 13.60 0.09 -7.34
C ALA A 44 14.05 -0.87 -6.24
N VAL A 45 13.18 -1.07 -5.25
CA VAL A 45 13.46 -2.01 -4.17
C VAL A 45 13.11 -3.41 -4.65
N ASP A 46 14.07 -4.32 -4.55
CA ASP A 46 13.84 -5.71 -4.94
C ASP A 46 12.94 -6.40 -3.91
N LEU A 47 11.78 -6.86 -4.38
CA LEU A 47 10.80 -7.59 -3.58
C LEU A 47 11.38 -8.92 -3.06
N SER A 48 12.31 -9.54 -3.80
CA SER A 48 12.95 -10.79 -3.37
C SER A 48 13.79 -10.59 -2.11
N ALA A 49 14.47 -9.44 -1.98
CA ALA A 49 15.25 -9.10 -0.80
C ALA A 49 14.35 -8.90 0.43
N ILE A 50 13.18 -8.27 0.26
CA ILE A 50 12.19 -8.14 1.35
C ILE A 50 11.68 -9.53 1.75
N LYS A 51 11.34 -10.39 0.79
CA LYS A 51 10.86 -11.75 1.07
C LYS A 51 11.90 -12.58 1.83
N SER A 52 13.17 -12.48 1.47
CA SER A 52 14.26 -13.15 2.21
C SER A 52 14.32 -12.71 3.68
N ILE A 53 14.19 -11.41 3.95
CA ILE A 53 14.16 -10.92 5.34
C ILE A 53 12.91 -11.41 6.08
N LEU A 54 11.77 -11.50 5.40
CA LEU A 54 10.55 -12.05 6.00
C LEU A 54 10.69 -13.54 6.34
N GLU A 55 11.41 -14.32 5.53
CA GLU A 55 11.74 -15.72 5.83
C GLU A 55 12.62 -15.84 7.08
N ASP A 56 13.59 -14.94 7.25
CA ASP A 56 14.40 -14.87 8.47
C ASP A 56 13.54 -14.52 9.70
N PHE A 57 12.61 -13.57 9.57
CA PHE A 57 11.68 -13.22 10.65
C PHE A 57 10.68 -14.33 10.98
N ILE A 58 10.27 -15.13 9.99
CA ILE A 58 9.46 -16.34 10.23
C ILE A 58 10.28 -17.36 11.01
N SER A 59 11.54 -17.59 10.62
CA SER A 59 12.44 -18.53 11.29
C SER A 59 12.73 -18.13 12.74
N GLN A 60 12.73 -16.83 13.04
CA GLN A 60 12.89 -16.27 14.39
C GLN A 60 11.58 -16.24 15.19
N GLY A 61 10.44 -16.60 14.59
CA GLY A 61 9.12 -16.59 15.24
C GLY A 61 8.50 -15.19 15.38
N TYR A 62 9.03 -14.17 14.71
CA TYR A 62 8.52 -12.80 14.76
C TYR A 62 7.28 -12.62 13.88
N VAL A 63 7.23 -13.37 12.78
CA VAL A 63 6.19 -13.27 11.77
C VAL A 63 5.64 -14.66 11.44
N GLN A 64 4.35 -14.74 11.15
CA GLN A 64 3.72 -15.94 10.60
C GLN A 64 3.16 -15.63 9.22
N LYS A 65 3.33 -16.55 8.28
CA LYS A 65 2.75 -16.42 6.94
C LYS A 65 1.34 -16.99 6.93
N THR A 66 0.37 -16.20 6.49
CA THR A 66 -1.05 -16.60 6.32
C THR A 66 -1.52 -16.25 4.92
N GLY A 67 -1.49 -17.25 4.02
CA GLY A 67 -1.77 -17.04 2.60
C GLY A 67 -0.72 -16.12 1.96
N ASP A 68 -1.18 -15.03 1.34
CA ASP A 68 -0.34 -14.01 0.72
C ASP A 68 0.11 -12.90 1.69
N LYS A 69 -0.39 -12.94 2.93
CA LYS A 69 -0.11 -11.94 3.96
C LYS A 69 0.74 -12.51 5.10
N TYR A 70 1.22 -11.59 5.92
CA TYR A 70 2.05 -11.86 7.08
C TYR A 70 1.38 -11.28 8.33
N LEU A 71 1.36 -12.06 9.41
CA LEU A 71 0.88 -11.66 10.73
C LEU A 71 2.06 -11.50 11.68
N VAL A 72 2.05 -10.44 12.48
CA VAL A 72 3.09 -10.23 13.50
C VAL A 72 2.72 -10.99 14.77
N THR A 73 3.64 -11.80 15.28
CA THR A 73 3.45 -12.49 16.57
C THR A 73 3.63 -11.52 17.72
N THR A 74 3.19 -11.87 18.93
CA THR A 74 3.43 -11.06 20.13
C THR A 74 4.92 -10.78 20.34
N GLN A 75 5.78 -11.77 20.09
CA GLN A 75 7.23 -11.63 20.16
C GLN A 75 7.76 -10.67 19.08
N GLY A 76 7.29 -10.82 17.85
CA GLY A 76 7.68 -9.94 16.74
C GLY A 76 7.33 -8.49 16.99
N ARG A 77 6.16 -8.19 17.58
CA ARG A 77 5.77 -6.81 17.90
C ARG A 77 6.78 -6.12 18.81
N GLN A 78 7.26 -6.83 19.83
CA GLN A 78 8.26 -6.26 20.73
C GLN A 78 9.60 -6.07 20.00
N ALA A 79 10.06 -7.09 19.26
CA ALA A 79 11.30 -7.00 18.50
C ALA A 79 11.28 -5.85 17.47
N PHE A 80 10.19 -5.67 16.74
CA PHE A 80 10.04 -4.60 15.75
C PHE A 80 9.93 -3.22 16.39
N LYS A 81 9.27 -3.08 17.55
CA LYS A 81 9.28 -1.84 18.33
C LYS A 81 10.69 -1.47 18.80
N ASP A 82 11.49 -2.46 19.18
CA ASP A 82 12.87 -2.22 19.60
C ASP A 82 13.76 -1.86 18.40
N MET A 83 13.55 -2.47 17.23
CA MET A 83 14.17 -2.04 15.96
C MET A 83 13.77 -0.61 15.60
N TRP A 84 12.48 -0.24 15.73
CA TRP A 84 12.00 1.13 15.50
C TRP A 84 12.73 2.13 16.39
N LYS A 85 12.82 1.87 17.69
CA LYS A 85 13.54 2.72 18.67
C LYS A 85 15.04 2.80 18.44
N SER A 86 15.63 1.84 17.73
CA SER A 86 17.06 1.83 17.42
C SER A 86 17.42 2.76 16.26
N LEU A 87 16.41 3.22 15.50
CA LEU A 87 16.62 4.18 14.42
C LEU A 87 16.91 5.57 14.98
N ASP A 88 17.68 6.35 14.23
CA ASP A 88 17.81 7.76 14.54
C ASP A 88 16.49 8.51 14.26
N PRO A 89 16.19 9.59 15.00
CA PRO A 89 14.91 10.31 14.89
C PRO A 89 14.61 10.86 13.49
N VAL A 90 15.65 11.14 12.68
CA VAL A 90 15.46 11.66 11.32
C VAL A 90 14.96 10.53 10.42
N THR A 91 15.61 9.36 10.46
CA THR A 91 15.17 8.16 9.75
C THR A 91 13.75 7.75 10.16
N GLU A 92 13.45 7.82 11.47
CA GLU A 92 12.10 7.56 12.00
C GLU A 92 11.04 8.47 11.34
N ALA A 93 11.27 9.78 11.34
CA ALA A 93 10.38 10.77 10.75
C ALA A 93 10.19 10.55 9.23
N TYR A 94 11.24 10.14 8.53
CA TYR A 94 11.17 9.81 7.10
C TYR A 94 10.31 8.58 6.84
N PHE A 95 10.42 7.51 7.63
CA PHE A 95 9.56 6.34 7.46
C PHE A 95 8.10 6.64 7.82
N ALA A 96 7.85 7.37 8.90
CA ALA A 96 6.50 7.81 9.28
C ALA A 96 5.85 8.66 8.16
N GLY A 97 6.57 9.66 7.66
CA GLY A 97 6.11 10.49 6.55
C GLY A 97 5.88 9.68 5.26
N ALA A 98 6.76 8.73 4.96
CA ALA A 98 6.64 7.85 3.79
C ALA A 98 5.41 6.95 3.86
N TYR A 99 5.10 6.40 5.04
CA TYR A 99 3.90 5.60 5.24
C TYR A 99 2.63 6.42 5.02
N MET A 100 2.55 7.61 5.61
CA MET A 100 1.42 8.53 5.40
C MET A 100 1.25 8.91 3.93
N TYR A 101 2.36 9.17 3.24
CA TYR A 101 2.35 9.48 1.81
C TYR A 101 1.91 8.28 0.96
N PHE A 102 2.39 7.08 1.27
CA PHE A 102 1.97 5.84 0.63
C PHE A 102 0.46 5.60 0.79
N GLU A 103 -0.07 5.72 2.01
CA GLU A 103 -1.51 5.57 2.26
C GLU A 103 -2.34 6.61 1.50
N ALA A 104 -1.88 7.87 1.45
CA ALA A 104 -2.54 8.92 0.71
C ALA A 104 -2.61 8.61 -0.80
N LYS A 105 -1.52 8.11 -1.39
CA LYS A 105 -1.48 7.67 -2.80
C LYS A 105 -2.46 6.53 -3.08
N GLN A 106 -2.53 5.53 -2.19
CA GLN A 106 -3.45 4.42 -2.36
C GLN A 106 -4.91 4.88 -2.32
N LYS A 107 -5.27 5.72 -1.34
CA LYS A 107 -6.61 6.32 -1.26
C LYS A 107 -6.96 7.15 -2.50
N GLU A 108 -6.01 7.91 -3.04
CA GLU A 108 -6.21 8.68 -4.28
C GLU A 108 -6.45 7.77 -5.49
N ALA A 109 -5.68 6.68 -5.61
CA ALA A 109 -5.83 5.70 -6.68
C ALA A 109 -7.19 4.99 -6.63
N GLU A 110 -7.62 4.56 -5.44
CA GLU A 110 -8.95 3.97 -5.21
C GLU A 110 -10.08 4.94 -5.57
N ASN A 111 -9.98 6.20 -5.15
CA ASN A 111 -10.97 7.23 -5.47
C ASN A 111 -11.08 7.48 -6.98
N LYS A 112 -9.95 7.50 -7.71
CA LYS A 112 -9.93 7.62 -9.18
C LYS A 112 -10.58 6.41 -9.87
N GLN A 113 -10.34 5.20 -9.36
CA GLN A 113 -11.00 3.99 -9.88
C GLN A 113 -12.50 4.00 -9.60
N HIS A 114 -12.94 4.43 -8.43
CA HIS A 114 -14.36 4.50 -8.08
C HIS A 114 -15.11 5.55 -8.93
N ASN A 115 -14.48 6.70 -9.21
CA ASN A 115 -15.06 7.76 -10.02
C ASN A 115 -15.14 7.39 -11.52
N THR A 116 -14.14 6.66 -12.04
CA THR A 116 -14.18 6.14 -13.42
C THR A 116 -15.20 5.01 -13.60
N ARG A 117 -15.45 4.17 -12.59
CA ARG A 117 -16.52 3.14 -12.62
C ARG A 117 -17.93 3.75 -12.64
N ASN A 118 -18.17 4.80 -11.85
CA ASN A 118 -19.45 5.52 -11.86
C ASN A 118 -19.70 6.31 -13.15
N SER A 119 -18.64 6.84 -13.78
CA SER A 119 -18.72 7.53 -15.08
C SER A 119 -19.25 6.61 -16.19
N HIS A 120 -18.83 5.35 -16.23
CA HIS A 120 -19.31 4.38 -17.21
C HIS A 120 -20.80 4.03 -17.04
N ARG A 121 -21.30 3.95 -15.79
CA ARG A 121 -22.71 3.66 -15.51
C ARG A 121 -23.65 4.83 -15.89
N LYS A 122 -23.16 6.08 -15.80
CA LYS A 122 -23.93 7.28 -16.18
C LYS A 122 -24.00 7.50 -17.70
N LYS A 123 -23.01 7.03 -18.47
CA LYS A 123 -22.98 7.15 -19.93
C LYS A 123 -23.95 6.18 -20.63
N GLY A 124 -24.17 4.98 -20.07
CA GLY A 124 -25.14 4.00 -20.60
C GLY A 124 -26.62 4.38 -20.43
N GLN A 125 -26.98 5.12 -19.37
CA GLN A 125 -28.38 5.54 -19.15
C GLN A 125 -28.82 6.71 -20.04
N ARG A 126 -27.90 7.55 -20.53
CA ARG A 126 -28.25 8.66 -21.42
C ARG A 126 -28.51 8.23 -22.87
N GLN A 127 -27.97 7.09 -23.30
CA GLN A 127 -28.18 6.57 -24.67
C GLN A 127 -29.55 5.88 -24.85
N HIS A 128 -30.14 5.30 -23.79
CA HIS A 128 -31.46 4.64 -23.89
C HIS A 128 -32.68 5.58 -23.84
N ARG A 129 -32.51 6.87 -23.48
CA ARG A 129 -33.63 7.84 -23.47
C ARG A 129 -33.75 8.69 -24.74
N ALA A 130 -32.78 8.62 -25.66
CA ALA A 130 -32.79 9.40 -26.90
C ALA A 130 -33.37 8.64 -28.12
N GLY A 131 -34.06 7.50 -27.91
CA GLY A 131 -34.55 6.62 -28.97
C GLY A 131 -36.08 6.49 -29.09
N LYS A 132 -36.89 7.31 -28.40
CA LYS A 132 -38.34 7.37 -28.63
C LYS A 132 -38.75 8.79 -29.05
N LYS A 133 -38.36 9.18 -30.26
CA LYS A 133 -39.04 10.26 -30.99
C LYS A 133 -40.02 9.65 -31.98
N ALA A 134 -41.23 10.16 -31.90
CA ALA A 134 -42.42 9.87 -32.68
C ALA A 134 -42.18 9.61 -34.17
N HIS A 135 -42.87 8.60 -34.72
CA HIS A 135 -43.22 8.56 -36.13
C HIS A 135 -44.62 9.14 -36.32
N PRO A 136 -44.82 10.11 -37.21
CA PRO A 136 -46.13 10.58 -37.62
C PRO A 136 -46.68 9.64 -38.71
N SER A 137 -47.97 9.31 -38.67
CA SER A 137 -48.65 8.74 -39.83
C SER A 137 -49.84 9.61 -40.17
N SER A 138 -49.72 10.31 -41.29
CA SER A 138 -50.75 11.11 -41.94
C SER A 138 -51.86 10.21 -42.51
N LYS A 139 -53.08 10.74 -42.39
CA LYS A 139 -54.26 10.65 -43.28
C LYS A 139 -54.26 9.62 -44.41
N GLN A 140 -55.34 8.84 -44.48
CA GLN A 140 -56.32 8.92 -45.57
C GLN A 140 -57.73 8.85 -45.00
#